data_AF-A0A838TQZ7-F1
#
_entry.id   AF-A0A838TQZ7-F1
#
_cell.length_a   1.000
_cell.length_b   1.000
_cell.length_c   1.000
_cell.angle_alpha   90.00
_cell.angle_beta   90.00
_cell.angle_gamma   90.00
#
_symmetry.space_group_name_H-M   'P 1'
#
loop_
_entity.id
_entity.type
_entity.pdbx_description
1 polymer ?
#
loop_
_entity_poly.entity_id
_entity_poly.type
_entity_poly.pdbx_seq_one_letter_code
_entity_poly.pdbx_strand_id
1 'polypeptide(L)' 'AFYIAKNDSINQKPGNQPAYTVDSIKNWLANKERKRIIVKNRIPLSIQYFTCESKNGKIVFYDDIYGEDKALREKYFAGK' A
#
# COMPACT_ATOMS: atom_id res chain seq x y z
N ALA A 1 -10.00 -0.42 2.36
CA ALA A 1 -10.96 0.42 3.12
C ALA A 1 -10.98 0.09 4.62
N PHE A 2 -11.16 -1.18 5.01
CA PHE A 2 -11.30 -1.57 6.42
C PHE A 2 -10.09 -1.27 7.30
N TYR A 3 -8.87 -1.41 6.79
CA TYR A 3 -7.64 -1.07 7.52
C TYR A 3 -7.59 0.42 7.89
N ILE A 4 -7.95 1.29 6.94
CA ILE A 4 -7.96 2.74 7.15
C ILE A 4 -9.05 3.13 8.16
N ALA A 5 -10.25 2.59 8.01
CA ALA A 5 -11.36 2.83 8.95
C ALA A 5 -11.02 2.39 10.38
N LYS A 6 -10.37 1.23 10.52
CA LYS A 6 -9.91 0.72 11.82
C LYS A 6 -8.82 1.62 12.42
N ASN A 7 -7.82 2.00 11.63
CA ASN A 7 -6.74 2.87 12.10
C ASN A 7 -7.24 4.28 12.49
N ASP A 8 -8.18 4.82 11.73
CA ASP A 8 -8.82 6.11 12.04
C ASP A 8 -9.67 6.05 13.31
N SER A 9 -10.31 4.91 13.59
CA SER A 9 -11.07 4.68 14.83
C SER A 9 -10.15 4.51 16.05
N ILE A 10 -9.00 3.84 15.91
CA ILE A 10 -8.07 3.58 17.02
C ILE A 10 -7.35 4.87 17.45
N ASN A 11 -6.96 5.72 16.49
CA ASN A 11 -6.19 6.94 16.76
C ASN A 11 -7.06 8.16 17.08
N GLN A 12 -8.34 7.96 17.43
CA GLN A 12 -9.30 9.05 17.61
C GLN A 12 -9.22 9.66 19.02
N LYS A 13 -9.19 11.00 19.10
CA LYS A 13 -9.25 11.73 20.38
C LYS A 13 -10.65 11.55 21.02
N PRO A 14 -10.75 11.43 22.36
CA PRO A 14 -12.05 11.28 23.03
C PRO A 14 -12.95 12.50 22.76
N GLY A 15 -14.22 12.23 22.41
CA GLY A 15 -15.23 13.26 22.12
C GLY A 15 -15.55 13.47 20.64
N ASN A 16 -14.85 12.81 19.71
CA ASN A 16 -15.16 12.89 18.28
C ASN A 16 -15.58 11.49 17.81
N GLN A 17 -16.80 11.31 17.26
CA GLN A 17 -17.23 10.03 16.69
C GLN A 17 -16.86 9.97 15.19
N PRO A 18 -16.48 8.80 14.65
CA PRO A 18 -16.22 8.68 13.22
C PRO A 18 -17.54 8.85 12.44
N ALA A 19 -17.52 9.64 11.37
CA ALA A 19 -18.69 9.91 10.52
C ALA A 19 -19.19 8.68 9.73
N TYR A 20 -18.49 7.54 9.83
CA TYR A 20 -18.79 6.30 9.15
C TYR A 20 -18.28 5.12 9.98
N THR A 21 -19.01 4.00 9.96
CA THR A 21 -18.58 2.74 10.57
C THR A 21 -18.20 1.72 9.50
N VAL A 22 -17.62 0.60 9.93
CA VAL A 22 -17.32 -0.55 9.06
C VAL A 22 -18.60 -1.04 8.36
N ASP A 23 -19.74 -1.00 9.06
CA ASP A 23 -21.02 -1.44 8.50
C ASP A 23 -21.57 -0.46 7.46
N SER A 24 -21.36 0.85 7.65
CA SER A 24 -21.68 1.84 6.61
C SER A 24 -20.90 1.56 5.31
N ILE A 25 -19.60 1.22 5.42
CA ILE A 25 -18.77 0.88 4.27
C ILE A 25 -19.27 -0.39 3.58
N LYS A 26 -19.67 -1.42 4.34
CA LYS A 26 -20.23 -2.66 3.77
C LYS A 26 -21.52 -2.40 2.99
N ASN A 27 -22.42 -1.59 3.53
CA ASN A 27 -23.68 -1.24 2.86
C ASN A 27 -23.43 -0.46 1.56
N TRP A 28 -22.53 0.53 1.58
CA TRP A 28 -22.16 1.25 0.35
C TRP A 28 -21.53 0.36 -0.71
N LEU A 29 -20.73 -0.63 -0.30
CA LEU A 29 -20.14 -1.61 -1.22
C LEU A 29 -21.21 -2.52 -1.83
N ALA A 30 -22.16 -3.01 -1.02
CA ALA A 30 -23.27 -3.84 -1.46
C ALA A 30 -24.17 -3.10 -2.47
N ASN A 31 -24.44 -1.83 -2.20
CA ASN A 31 -25.28 -0.98 -3.04
C ASN A 31 -24.53 -0.35 -4.24
N LYS A 32 -23.23 -0.64 -4.40
CA LYS A 32 -22.36 -0.02 -5.43
C LYS A 32 -22.37 1.51 -5.39
N GLU A 33 -22.53 2.08 -4.19
CA GLU A 33 -22.54 3.53 -3.99
C GLU A 33 -21.12 4.10 -3.97
N ARG A 34 -20.88 5.14 -4.78
CA ARG A 34 -19.62 5.89 -4.73
C ARG A 34 -19.64 6.83 -3.53
N LYS A 35 -18.69 6.63 -2.60
CA LYS A 35 -18.43 7.54 -1.47
C LYS A 35 -16.97 7.97 -1.45
N ARG A 36 -16.73 9.22 -1.04
CA ARG A 36 -15.38 9.76 -0.83
C ARG A 36 -15.16 9.92 0.67
N ILE A 37 -14.13 9.25 1.18
CA ILE A 37 -13.73 9.31 2.59
C ILE A 37 -12.37 9.99 2.66
N ILE A 38 -12.26 11.04 3.49
CA ILE A 38 -11.00 11.73 3.73
C ILE A 38 -10.24 10.95 4.80
N VAL A 39 -8.98 10.62 4.51
CA VAL A 39 -8.09 9.96 5.48
C VAL A 39 -7.65 11.01 6.49
N LYS A 40 -8.00 10.83 7.77
CA LYS A 40 -7.69 11.81 8.82
C LYS A 40 -6.22 11.77 9.24
N ASN A 41 -5.63 10.57 9.24
CA ASN A 41 -4.25 10.34 9.64
C ASN A 41 -3.34 10.21 8.41
N ARG A 42 -2.17 10.83 8.44
CA ARG A 42 -1.21 10.72 7.34
C ARG A 42 -0.76 9.27 7.18
N ILE A 43 -0.95 8.71 5.99
CA ILE A 43 -0.42 7.40 5.61
C ILE A 43 0.77 7.64 4.66
N PRO A 44 2.01 7.27 5.03
CA PRO A 44 3.14 7.35 4.11
C PRO A 44 2.95 6.32 2.99
N LEU A 45 3.04 6.77 1.74
CA LEU A 45 3.00 5.92 0.55
C LEU A 45 4.35 6.00 -0.16
N SER A 46 5.00 4.86 -0.33
CA SER A 46 6.22 4.70 -1.11
C SER A 46 6.00 3.54 -2.07
N ILE A 47 6.16 3.82 -3.36
CA ILE A 47 6.10 2.81 -4.41
C ILE A 47 7.54 2.53 -4.81
N GLN A 48 8.02 1.35 -4.43
CA GLN A 48 9.39 0.91 -4.69
C GLN A 48 9.36 -0.25 -5.66
N TYR A 49 10.39 -0.30 -6.50
CA TYR A 49 10.59 -1.36 -7.47
C TYR A 49 11.75 -2.23 -6.99
N PHE A 50 11.45 -3.51 -6.75
CA PHE A 50 12.43 -4.50 -6.34
C PHE A 50 12.42 -5.62 -7.36
N THR A 51 13.59 -5.90 -7.93
CA THR A 51 13.81 -7.02 -8.87
C THR A 51 14.14 -8.32 -8.15
N CYS A 52 14.42 -8.28 -6.85
CA CYS A 52 14.50 -9.45 -6.00
C CYS A 52 14.06 -9.16 -4.56
N GLU A 53 13.49 -10.16 -3.90
CA GLU A 53 13.18 -10.09 -2.47
C GLU A 53 13.37 -11.44 -1.77
N SER A 54 13.50 -11.41 -0.44
CA SER A 54 13.44 -12.63 0.38
C SER A 54 12.00 -12.89 0.81
N LYS A 55 11.44 -14.02 0.37
CA LYS A 55 10.08 -14.45 0.71
C LYS A 55 10.12 -15.85 1.31
N ASN A 56 9.67 -15.96 2.56
CA ASN A 56 9.64 -17.23 3.31
C ASN A 56 11.00 -17.96 3.35
N GLY A 57 12.09 -17.20 3.51
CA GLY A 57 13.45 -17.75 3.58
C GLY A 57 14.03 -18.20 2.22
N LYS A 58 13.33 -17.93 1.11
CA LYS A 58 13.83 -18.15 -0.24
C LYS A 58 13.97 -16.84 -0.98
N ILE A 59 15.01 -16.71 -1.81
CA ILE A 59 15.18 -15.56 -2.69
C ILE A 59 14.26 -15.75 -3.90
N VAL A 60 13.44 -14.74 -4.16
CA VAL A 60 12.57 -14.66 -5.33
C VAL A 60 13.08 -13.54 -6.23
N PHE A 61 13.24 -13.85 -7.50
CA PHE A 61 13.58 -12.87 -8.55
C PHE A 61 12.31 -12.53 -9.33
N TYR A 62 12.15 -11.27 -9.65
CA TYR A 62 11.06 -10.71 -10.43
C TYR A 62 11.57 -10.29 -11.80
N ASP A 63 10.67 -10.24 -12.78
CA ASP A 63 11.02 -9.80 -14.12
C ASP A 63 11.39 -8.32 -14.11
N ASP A 64 12.55 -8.01 -14.69
CA ASP A 64 13.03 -6.65 -14.82
C ASP A 64 12.34 -5.92 -15.98
N ILE A 65 11.09 -5.50 -15.77
CA ILE A 65 10.29 -4.83 -16.80
C ILE A 65 10.79 -3.42 -17.14
N TYR A 66 11.58 -2.79 -16.27
CA TYR A 66 12.13 -1.45 -16.47
C TYR A 66 13.58 -1.46 -16.96
N GLY A 67 14.26 -2.61 -16.98
CA GLY A 67 15.64 -2.72 -17.46
C GLY A 67 16.68 -2.13 -16.50
N GLU A 68 16.29 -1.82 -15.27
CA GLU A 68 17.16 -1.18 -14.27
C GLU A 68 18.29 -2.12 -13.84
N ASP A 69 18.02 -3.44 -13.73
CA ASP A 69 19.06 -4.42 -13.41
C ASP A 69 20.06 -4.54 -14.55
N LYS A 70 19.57 -4.49 -15.81
CA LYS A 70 20.45 -4.51 -16.98
C LYS A 70 21.39 -3.31 -17.00
N ALA A 71 20.85 -2.11 -16.79
CA ALA A 71 21.63 -0.89 -16.72
C ALA A 71 22.66 -0.92 -15.57
N LEU A 72 22.27 -1.45 -14.40
CA LEU A 72 23.18 -1.65 -13.28
C LEU A 72 24.32 -2.62 -13.64
N ARG A 73 24.00 -3.74 -14.30
CA ARG A 73 24.98 -4.75 -14.69
C ARG A 73 26.02 -4.17 -15.64
N GLU A 74 25.59 -3.45 -16.67
CA GLU A 74 26.50 -2.79 -17.61
C GLU A 74 27.37 -1.74 -16.90
N LYS A 75 26.77 -0.89 -16.05
CA LYS A 75 27.52 0.17 -15.37
C LYS A 75 28.60 -0.35 -14.42
N TYR A 76 28.30 -1.37 -13.63
CA TYR A 76 29.18 -1.84 -12.56
C TYR A 76 30.02 -3.06 -12.93
N PHE A 77 29.66 -3.80 -13.98
CA PHE A 77 30.31 -5.06 -14.35
C PHE A 77 30.85 -5.11 -15.79
N ALA A 78 30.78 -4.03 -16.58
CA ALA A 78 31.31 -4.01 -17.96
C ALA A 78 32.84 -4.16 -18.12
N GLY A 79 33.60 -4.34 -17.02
CA GLY A 79 35.05 -4.48 -17.03
C GLY A 79 35.58 -5.79 -16.44
N LYS A 80 34.75 -6.83 -16.30
CA LYS A 80 35.17 -8.17 -15.88
C LYS A 80 34.97 -9.20 -16.98
#